data_AF-A0A950H9M4-F1
#
_entry.id   AF-A0A950H9M4-F1
#
_cell.length_a   1.000
_cell.length_b   1.000
_cell.length_c   1.000
_cell.angle_alpha   90.00
_cell.angle_beta   90.00
_cell.angle_gamma   90.00
#
_symmetry.space_group_name_H-M   'P 1'
#
loop_
_entity.id
_entity.type
_entity.pdbx_description
1 polymer ?
#
loop_
_entity_poly.entity_id
_entity_poly.type
_entity_poly.pdbx_seq_one_letter_code
_entity_poly.pdbx_strand_id
1 'polypeptide(L)'
;MKLTPGKLNGLKAVSNDRGVIAAAAMDQRGSLQKALAKEKGNEISDAMMEDFKSLVTEVLTPHASAILLDPEWGLPASKRRAKNAGLLLAYEKTGYDKTGPGRLPDLLDHWSVRRLKESGADCIKILLYYTPSDPQHINDIKHAWVERLGDECRANDIPFFLEFVGYEDGVDEKGSEFAKKKPHIVTESMREFTKERYGVDVMKVEIPVNMKFVEGARVYAGQKAYSKQDAMKCFREAAAVATKPFIYLSAGVSNAEFTEALELAAESGVKFNGVLCGRATWKDGIPIYAKQGAEAFRKWLADQGIKNIANVNERLRSATSWHSIYQLQPAMAGA
;
A
#
# COMPACT_ATOMS: atom_id res chain seq x y z
N MET A 1 12.11 -17.65 -8.80
CA MET A 1 11.42 -17.53 -10.11
C MET A 1 12.13 -16.47 -10.93
N LYS A 2 12.31 -16.68 -12.24
CA LYS A 2 12.90 -15.68 -13.14
C LYS A 2 11.81 -14.71 -13.60
N LEU A 3 12.03 -13.41 -13.45
CA LEU A 3 11.11 -12.39 -13.97
C LEU A 3 11.12 -12.39 -15.50
N THR A 4 9.94 -12.28 -16.10
CA THR A 4 9.75 -12.00 -17.52
C THR A 4 10.13 -10.54 -17.83
N PRO A 5 10.42 -10.18 -19.09
CA PRO A 5 10.82 -8.81 -19.44
C PRO A 5 9.81 -7.74 -19.05
N GLY A 6 8.50 -7.95 -19.28
CA GLY A 6 7.46 -6.98 -18.90
C GLY A 6 7.36 -6.81 -17.40
N LYS A 7 7.37 -7.91 -16.63
CA LYS A 7 7.43 -7.85 -15.17
C LYS A 7 8.68 -7.13 -14.64
N LEU A 8 9.85 -7.40 -15.23
CA LEU A 8 11.08 -6.71 -14.86
C LEU A 8 10.99 -5.20 -15.12
N ASN A 9 10.45 -4.81 -16.28
CA ASN A 9 10.30 -3.41 -16.66
C ASN A 9 9.32 -2.68 -15.73
N GLY A 10 8.17 -3.30 -15.41
CA GLY A 10 7.20 -2.73 -14.48
C GLY A 10 7.79 -2.52 -13.08
N LEU A 11 8.51 -3.51 -12.54
CA LEU A 11 9.17 -3.37 -11.23
C LEU A 11 10.24 -2.27 -11.22
N LYS A 12 11.01 -2.13 -12.30
CA LYS A 12 11.96 -1.02 -12.46
C LYS A 12 11.26 0.33 -12.52
N ALA A 13 10.18 0.44 -13.29
CA ALA A 13 9.42 1.68 -13.45
C ALA A 13 8.85 2.20 -12.12
N VAL A 14 8.51 1.30 -11.17
CA VAL A 14 7.97 1.69 -9.86
C VAL A 14 9.00 1.76 -8.73
N SER A 15 10.28 1.61 -9.04
CA SER A 15 11.38 1.62 -8.07
C SER A 15 12.34 2.77 -8.32
N ASN A 16 13.04 3.21 -7.26
CA ASN A 16 14.19 4.10 -7.43
C ASN A 16 15.44 3.33 -7.90
N ASP A 17 16.54 4.03 -8.12
CA ASP A 17 17.80 3.48 -8.62
C ASP A 17 18.43 2.41 -7.71
N ARG A 18 18.02 2.36 -6.42
CA ARG A 18 18.43 1.32 -5.47
C ARG A 18 17.59 0.05 -5.59
N GLY A 19 16.59 0.01 -6.45
CA GLY A 19 15.58 -1.04 -6.50
C GLY A 19 14.71 -1.07 -5.23
N VAL A 20 14.46 0.10 -4.63
CA VAL A 20 13.52 0.27 -3.52
C VAL A 20 12.26 0.93 -4.05
N ILE A 21 11.10 0.40 -3.68
CA ILE A 21 9.80 0.94 -4.07
C ILE A 21 9.45 2.07 -3.09
N ALA A 22 9.67 3.32 -3.48
CA ALA A 22 9.34 4.52 -2.69
C ALA A 22 8.07 5.16 -3.25
N ALA A 23 6.96 4.43 -3.23
CA ALA A 23 5.74 4.79 -3.95
C ALA A 23 4.72 5.53 -3.06
N ALA A 24 4.02 6.49 -3.67
CA ALA A 24 2.87 7.17 -3.08
C ALA A 24 1.56 6.41 -3.37
N ALA A 25 0.59 6.44 -2.45
CA ALA A 25 -0.76 5.88 -2.65
C ALA A 25 -1.83 6.96 -2.72
N MET A 26 -2.68 6.91 -3.75
CA MET A 26 -3.82 7.81 -3.96
C MET A 26 -5.00 7.10 -4.66
N ASP A 27 -5.16 5.79 -4.46
CA ASP A 27 -6.27 4.96 -4.96
C ASP A 27 -7.51 4.97 -4.05
N GLN A 28 -7.51 5.79 -2.99
CA GLN A 28 -8.64 5.87 -2.07
C GLN A 28 -9.84 6.50 -2.77
N ARG A 29 -10.97 5.80 -2.70
CA ARG A 29 -12.23 6.15 -3.35
C ARG A 29 -13.28 6.52 -2.31
N GLY A 30 -14.19 5.61 -1.97
CA GLY A 30 -15.27 5.87 -1.01
C GLY A 30 -14.79 6.38 0.36
N SER A 31 -13.61 5.96 0.82
CA SER A 31 -13.02 6.48 2.07
C SER A 31 -12.54 7.94 1.96
N LEU A 32 -11.97 8.33 0.82
CA LEU A 32 -11.58 9.72 0.54
C LEU A 32 -12.82 10.59 0.34
N GLN A 33 -13.79 10.15 -0.47
CA GLN A 33 -15.04 10.87 -0.72
C GLN A 33 -15.78 11.17 0.58
N LYS A 34 -15.92 10.18 1.48
CA LYS A 34 -16.53 10.35 2.81
C LYS A 34 -15.76 11.34 3.68
N ALA A 35 -14.42 11.30 3.67
CA ALA A 35 -13.60 12.20 4.47
C ALA A 35 -13.70 13.66 3.98
N LEU A 36 -13.67 13.86 2.66
CA LEU A 36 -13.88 15.16 2.03
C LEU A 36 -15.29 15.70 2.31
N ALA A 37 -16.33 14.87 2.14
CA ALA A 37 -17.72 15.26 2.37
C ALA A 37 -17.94 15.72 3.81
N LYS A 38 -17.35 14.99 4.77
CA LYS A 38 -17.41 15.34 6.19
C LYS A 38 -16.78 16.71 6.47
N GLU A 39 -15.59 16.98 5.94
CA GLU A 39 -14.90 18.25 6.19
C GLU A 39 -15.53 19.44 5.43
N LYS A 40 -16.13 19.17 4.26
CA LYS A 40 -16.83 20.18 3.44
C LYS A 40 -18.24 20.49 3.97
N GLY A 41 -18.90 19.52 4.59
CA GLY A 41 -20.30 19.61 5.02
C GLY A 41 -21.32 19.43 3.89
N ASN A 42 -20.90 18.89 2.73
CA ASN A 42 -21.77 18.63 1.57
C ASN A 42 -21.19 17.49 0.70
N GLU A 43 -21.95 17.03 -0.28
CA GLU A 43 -21.52 16.04 -1.26
C GLU A 43 -20.28 16.49 -2.06
N ILE A 44 -19.53 15.48 -2.49
CA ILE A 44 -18.27 15.61 -3.23
C ILE A 44 -18.52 15.08 -4.64
N SER A 45 -18.34 15.96 -5.63
CA SER A 45 -18.48 15.63 -7.04
C SER A 45 -17.26 14.87 -7.56
N ASP A 46 -17.44 14.18 -8.69
CA ASP A 46 -16.36 13.50 -9.39
C ASP A 46 -15.21 14.44 -9.74
N ALA A 47 -15.52 15.65 -10.19
CA ALA A 47 -14.52 16.67 -10.49
C ALA A 47 -13.65 17.03 -9.27
N MET A 48 -14.22 17.04 -8.05
CA MET A 48 -13.43 17.28 -6.83
C MET A 48 -12.55 16.09 -6.48
N MET A 49 -13.01 14.87 -6.73
CA MET A 49 -12.20 13.66 -6.55
C MET A 49 -11.00 13.65 -7.51
N GLU A 50 -11.24 13.95 -8.78
CA GLU A 50 -10.20 14.04 -9.80
C GLU A 50 -9.20 15.17 -9.51
N ASP A 51 -9.68 16.35 -9.09
CA ASP A 51 -8.85 17.51 -8.78
C ASP A 51 -7.96 17.25 -7.56
N PHE A 52 -8.50 16.71 -6.47
CA PHE A 52 -7.72 16.32 -5.29
C PHE A 52 -6.60 15.33 -5.66
N LYS A 53 -6.94 14.27 -6.42
CA LYS A 53 -5.97 13.26 -6.89
C LYS A 53 -4.91 13.86 -7.81
N SER A 54 -5.31 14.78 -8.69
CA SER A 54 -4.42 15.48 -9.61
C SER A 54 -3.39 16.33 -8.87
N LEU A 55 -3.82 17.10 -7.86
CA LEU A 55 -2.93 17.94 -7.06
C LEU A 55 -1.92 17.11 -6.26
N VAL A 56 -2.39 16.03 -5.62
CA VAL A 56 -1.50 15.09 -4.90
C VAL A 56 -0.47 14.49 -5.86
N THR A 57 -0.93 14.04 -7.02
CA THR A 57 -0.07 13.42 -8.03
C THR A 57 0.99 14.39 -8.52
N GLU A 58 0.59 15.59 -8.96
CA GLU A 58 1.50 16.59 -9.52
C GLU A 58 2.56 17.05 -8.51
N VAL A 59 2.16 17.28 -7.26
CA VAL A 59 3.08 17.85 -6.24
C VAL A 59 3.98 16.79 -5.61
N LEU A 60 3.50 15.56 -5.39
CA LEU A 60 4.25 14.56 -4.61
C LEU A 60 5.04 13.57 -5.46
N THR A 61 4.65 13.32 -6.72
CA THR A 61 5.38 12.36 -7.58
C THR A 61 6.83 12.75 -7.93
N PRO A 62 7.26 14.02 -7.95
CA PRO A 62 8.69 14.35 -8.04
C PRO A 62 9.53 13.74 -6.90
N HIS A 63 8.89 13.38 -5.79
CA HIS A 63 9.53 12.81 -4.59
C HIS A 63 9.22 11.32 -4.38
N ALA A 64 8.54 10.66 -5.33
CA ALA A 64 8.18 9.25 -5.25
C ALA A 64 8.72 8.48 -6.46
N SER A 65 9.02 7.19 -6.30
CA SER A 65 9.37 6.32 -7.45
C SER A 65 8.16 5.96 -8.31
N ALA A 66 6.96 6.01 -7.74
CA ALA A 66 5.71 5.76 -8.44
C ALA A 66 4.51 6.30 -7.66
N ILE A 67 3.36 6.29 -8.32
CA ILE A 67 2.07 6.53 -7.67
C ILE A 67 1.07 5.42 -8.00
N LEU A 68 0.33 4.99 -6.99
CA LEU A 68 -0.84 4.13 -7.12
C LEU A 68 -2.11 4.97 -7.21
N LEU A 69 -2.91 4.76 -8.24
CA LEU A 69 -4.18 5.44 -8.49
C LEU A 69 -5.29 4.41 -8.78
N ASP A 70 -6.54 4.83 -8.63
CA ASP A 70 -7.70 4.08 -9.11
C ASP A 70 -8.07 4.52 -10.54
N PRO A 71 -8.68 3.65 -11.35
CA PRO A 71 -9.06 3.99 -12.71
C PRO A 71 -10.39 4.78 -12.79
N GLU A 72 -11.12 4.94 -11.68
CA GLU A 72 -12.41 5.65 -11.64
C GLU A 72 -12.21 7.18 -11.67
N TRP A 73 -11.35 7.72 -10.82
CA TRP A 73 -11.03 9.17 -10.77
C TRP A 73 -9.53 9.48 -10.93
N GLY A 74 -8.67 8.46 -11.00
CA GLY A 74 -7.21 8.64 -11.04
C GLY A 74 -6.61 8.72 -12.44
N LEU A 75 -7.32 8.38 -13.52
CA LEU A 75 -6.75 8.43 -14.87
C LEU A 75 -6.38 9.86 -15.35
N PRO A 76 -7.14 10.92 -15.04
CA PRO A 76 -6.69 12.29 -15.32
C PRO A 76 -5.43 12.66 -14.51
N ALA A 77 -5.39 12.25 -13.24
CA ALA A 77 -4.25 12.50 -12.35
C ALA A 77 -2.98 11.79 -12.83
N SER A 78 -3.09 10.56 -13.36
CA SER A 78 -1.95 9.77 -13.84
C SER A 78 -1.17 10.46 -14.97
N LYS A 79 -1.85 11.29 -15.77
CA LYS A 79 -1.24 12.11 -16.84
C LYS A 79 -0.46 13.31 -16.33
N ARG A 80 -0.60 13.67 -15.06
CA ARG A 80 0.09 14.80 -14.39
C ARG A 80 1.25 14.36 -13.51
N ARG A 81 1.57 13.06 -13.46
CA ARG A 81 2.70 12.55 -12.68
C ARG A 81 4.03 13.06 -13.24
N ALA A 82 5.01 13.23 -12.36
CA ALA A 82 6.37 13.54 -12.74
C ALA A 82 6.97 12.43 -13.62
N LYS A 83 7.87 12.81 -14.53
CA LYS A 83 8.44 11.87 -15.53
C LYS A 83 9.21 10.71 -14.91
N ASN A 84 9.71 10.88 -13.69
CA ASN A 84 10.44 9.84 -12.94
C ASN A 84 9.52 8.82 -12.26
N ALA A 85 8.20 9.06 -12.19
CA ALA A 85 7.28 8.25 -11.41
C ALA A 85 6.53 7.23 -12.28
N GLY A 86 6.68 5.95 -11.96
CA GLY A 86 5.86 4.87 -12.50
C GLY A 86 4.40 4.94 -12.03
N LEU A 87 3.55 4.10 -12.62
CA LEU A 87 2.11 4.04 -12.36
C LEU A 87 1.67 2.64 -11.94
N LEU A 88 1.02 2.54 -10.77
CA LEU A 88 0.22 1.38 -10.41
C LEU A 88 -1.26 1.74 -10.55
N LEU A 89 -2.07 0.81 -11.05
CA LEU A 89 -3.53 0.97 -11.03
C LEU A 89 -4.20 -0.11 -10.16
N ALA A 90 -5.11 0.34 -9.30
CA ALA A 90 -5.97 -0.53 -8.50
C ALA A 90 -7.03 -1.23 -9.38
N TYR A 91 -7.34 -2.49 -9.07
CA TYR A 91 -8.32 -3.27 -9.84
C TYR A 91 -9.55 -3.70 -9.02
N GLU A 92 -9.45 -3.73 -7.70
CA GLU A 92 -10.58 -4.10 -6.84
C GLU A 92 -11.68 -3.02 -6.81
N LYS A 93 -12.93 -3.39 -6.53
CA LYS A 93 -13.97 -2.44 -6.09
C LYS A 93 -13.63 -1.90 -4.69
N THR A 94 -14.00 -0.64 -4.44
CA THR A 94 -13.77 -0.03 -3.14
C THR A 94 -14.69 -0.60 -2.05
N GLY A 95 -14.13 -0.87 -0.88
CA GLY A 95 -14.89 -1.35 0.27
C GLY A 95 -15.12 -2.87 0.24
N TYR A 96 -16.18 -3.31 0.89
CA TYR A 96 -16.59 -4.71 0.95
C TYR A 96 -18.09 -4.77 1.26
N ASP A 97 -18.73 -5.85 0.83
CA ASP A 97 -20.11 -6.13 1.20
C ASP A 97 -20.19 -6.45 2.69
N LYS A 98 -21.12 -5.78 3.39
CA LYS A 98 -21.37 -5.96 4.83
C LYS A 98 -22.53 -6.90 5.12
N THR A 99 -23.23 -7.38 4.09
CA THR A 99 -24.41 -8.23 4.24
C THR A 99 -24.05 -9.71 4.46
N GLY A 100 -22.85 -10.12 4.06
CA GLY A 100 -22.32 -11.47 4.26
C GLY A 100 -20.96 -11.48 4.97
N PRO A 101 -20.54 -12.64 5.51
CA PRO A 101 -19.24 -12.79 6.15
C PRO A 101 -18.10 -12.74 5.12
N GLY A 102 -16.87 -12.60 5.61
CA GLY A 102 -15.69 -12.86 4.77
C GLY A 102 -15.20 -11.69 3.95
N ARG A 103 -15.91 -10.55 3.89
CA ARG A 103 -15.48 -9.36 3.11
C ARG A 103 -15.02 -9.74 1.70
N LEU A 104 -15.82 -10.57 1.01
CA LEU A 104 -15.44 -11.21 -0.24
C LEU A 104 -15.01 -10.16 -1.28
N PRO A 105 -13.94 -10.43 -2.04
CA PRO A 105 -13.40 -9.47 -2.98
C PRO A 105 -14.25 -9.39 -4.25
N ASP A 106 -14.20 -8.23 -4.91
CA ASP A 106 -14.83 -8.01 -6.20
C ASP A 106 -13.97 -7.07 -7.07
N LEU A 107 -14.13 -7.19 -8.40
CA LEU A 107 -13.37 -6.44 -9.39
C LEU A 107 -14.19 -5.32 -10.00
N LEU A 108 -13.52 -4.28 -10.49
CA LEU A 108 -14.20 -3.24 -11.25
C LEU A 108 -14.78 -3.80 -12.56
N ASP A 109 -16.09 -3.63 -12.76
CA ASP A 109 -16.88 -4.33 -13.80
C ASP A 109 -16.39 -4.09 -15.24
N HIS A 110 -15.80 -2.93 -15.50
CA HIS A 110 -15.36 -2.52 -16.83
C HIS A 110 -13.85 -2.64 -17.05
N TRP A 111 -13.13 -3.20 -16.08
CA TRP A 111 -11.68 -3.30 -16.14
C TRP A 111 -11.23 -4.76 -16.22
N SER A 112 -10.07 -4.93 -16.84
CA SER A 112 -9.28 -6.15 -16.84
C SER A 112 -7.81 -5.77 -16.72
N VAL A 113 -6.95 -6.72 -16.36
CA VAL A 113 -5.49 -6.48 -16.35
C VAL A 113 -5.02 -5.91 -17.68
N ARG A 114 -5.54 -6.43 -18.80
CA ARG A 114 -5.25 -5.92 -20.15
C ARG A 114 -5.63 -4.45 -20.31
N ARG A 115 -6.86 -4.06 -19.94
CA ARG A 115 -7.33 -2.67 -20.07
C ARG A 115 -6.55 -1.71 -19.18
N LEU A 116 -6.17 -2.15 -17.97
CA LEU A 116 -5.35 -1.36 -17.05
C LEU A 116 -3.94 -1.14 -17.62
N LYS A 117 -3.33 -2.18 -18.19
CA LYS A 117 -2.05 -2.08 -18.91
C LYS A 117 -2.15 -1.15 -20.12
N GLU A 118 -3.19 -1.29 -20.94
CA GLU A 118 -3.46 -0.40 -22.10
C GLU A 118 -3.71 1.06 -21.67
N SER A 119 -4.14 1.29 -20.42
CA SER A 119 -4.27 2.62 -19.81
C SER A 119 -2.97 3.17 -19.20
N GLY A 120 -1.86 2.47 -19.39
CA GLY A 120 -0.51 2.92 -19.02
C GLY A 120 -0.03 2.47 -17.64
N ALA A 121 -0.67 1.48 -17.02
CA ALA A 121 -0.17 0.89 -15.78
C ALA A 121 1.16 0.15 -16.01
N ASP A 122 2.15 0.42 -15.16
CA ASP A 122 3.39 -0.34 -15.06
C ASP A 122 3.21 -1.60 -14.20
N CYS A 123 2.32 -1.54 -13.20
CA CYS A 123 1.95 -2.65 -12.32
C CYS A 123 0.45 -2.65 -12.01
N ILE A 124 -0.11 -3.82 -11.73
CA ILE A 124 -1.48 -3.97 -11.23
C ILE A 124 -1.45 -4.14 -9.72
N LYS A 125 -2.30 -3.40 -9.02
CA LYS A 125 -2.51 -3.56 -7.59
C LYS A 125 -3.92 -4.09 -7.32
N ILE A 126 -4.03 -4.97 -6.33
CA ILE A 126 -5.31 -5.52 -5.87
C ILE A 126 -5.31 -5.55 -4.34
N LEU A 127 -6.41 -5.10 -3.71
CA LEU A 127 -6.62 -5.26 -2.27
C LEU A 127 -7.52 -6.47 -1.97
N LEU A 128 -7.10 -7.27 -0.98
CA LEU A 128 -7.87 -8.37 -0.41
C LEU A 128 -8.02 -8.16 1.11
N TYR A 129 -9.24 -8.21 1.62
CA TYR A 129 -9.46 -8.38 3.06
C TYR A 129 -9.26 -9.86 3.43
N TYR A 130 -8.36 -10.14 4.36
CA TYR A 130 -8.01 -11.53 4.67
C TYR A 130 -7.74 -11.74 6.16
N THR A 131 -8.21 -12.87 6.67
CA THR A 131 -7.80 -13.41 7.96
C THR A 131 -7.69 -14.93 7.86
N PRO A 132 -6.64 -15.54 8.44
CA PRO A 132 -6.53 -17.00 8.48
C PRO A 132 -7.69 -17.66 9.26
N SER A 133 -8.41 -16.88 10.08
CA SER A 133 -9.52 -17.35 10.91
C SER A 133 -10.87 -17.46 10.19
N ASP A 134 -11.00 -16.95 8.96
CA ASP A 134 -12.24 -17.10 8.19
C ASP A 134 -12.53 -18.59 7.96
N PRO A 135 -13.82 -18.99 7.85
CA PRO A 135 -14.18 -20.35 7.48
C PRO A 135 -13.47 -20.80 6.18
N GLN A 136 -13.02 -22.06 6.14
CA GLN A 136 -12.24 -22.59 5.02
C GLN A 136 -12.88 -22.30 3.66
N HIS A 137 -14.18 -22.53 3.51
CA HIS A 137 -14.90 -22.30 2.24
C HIS A 137 -14.91 -20.81 1.81
N ILE A 138 -14.83 -19.86 2.75
CA ILE A 138 -14.69 -18.42 2.44
C ILE A 138 -13.27 -18.14 1.96
N ASN A 139 -12.26 -18.66 2.65
CA ASN A 139 -10.87 -18.49 2.24
C ASN A 139 -10.56 -19.17 0.90
N ASP A 140 -11.17 -20.32 0.61
CA ASP A 140 -11.04 -21.00 -0.69
C ASP A 140 -11.54 -20.11 -1.86
N ILE A 141 -12.62 -19.34 -1.65
CA ILE A 141 -13.10 -18.36 -2.64
C ILE A 141 -12.03 -17.26 -2.86
N LYS A 142 -11.45 -16.73 -1.78
CA LYS A 142 -10.41 -15.70 -1.85
C LYS A 142 -9.15 -16.22 -2.54
N HIS A 143 -8.73 -17.44 -2.22
CA HIS A 143 -7.56 -18.09 -2.83
C HIS A 143 -7.76 -18.28 -4.34
N ALA A 144 -8.89 -18.87 -4.75
CA ALA A 144 -9.23 -19.04 -6.16
C ALA A 144 -9.35 -17.70 -6.91
N TRP A 145 -9.83 -16.64 -6.23
CA TRP A 145 -9.89 -15.31 -6.81
C TRP A 145 -8.49 -14.73 -7.07
N VAL A 146 -7.56 -14.85 -6.11
CA VAL A 146 -6.17 -14.40 -6.29
C VAL A 146 -5.44 -15.20 -7.36
N GLU A 147 -5.69 -16.52 -7.48
CA GLU A 147 -5.11 -17.36 -8.54
C GLU A 147 -5.44 -16.83 -9.94
N ARG A 148 -6.72 -16.56 -10.20
CA ARG A 148 -7.18 -16.02 -11.49
C ARG A 148 -6.47 -14.72 -11.84
N LEU A 149 -6.30 -13.84 -10.86
CA LEU A 149 -5.64 -12.55 -11.04
C LEU A 149 -4.13 -12.69 -11.28
N GLY A 150 -3.49 -13.64 -10.60
CA GLY A 150 -2.11 -14.01 -10.88
C GLY A 150 -1.93 -14.47 -12.32
N ASP A 151 -2.85 -15.29 -12.82
CA ASP A 151 -2.84 -15.78 -14.21
C ASP A 151 -3.12 -14.68 -15.23
N GLU A 152 -4.03 -13.74 -14.95
CA GLU A 152 -4.23 -12.56 -15.79
C GLU A 152 -2.95 -11.70 -15.88
N CYS A 153 -2.27 -11.47 -14.75
CA CYS A 153 -1.02 -10.69 -14.72
C CYS A 153 0.13 -11.41 -15.44
N ARG A 154 0.22 -12.75 -15.33
CA ARG A 154 1.15 -13.56 -16.11
C ARG A 154 0.89 -13.46 -17.61
N ALA A 155 -0.37 -13.64 -18.02
CA ALA A 155 -0.76 -13.59 -19.43
C ALA A 155 -0.49 -12.22 -20.07
N ASN A 156 -0.61 -11.15 -19.29
CA ASN A 156 -0.34 -9.79 -19.75
C ASN A 156 1.10 -9.32 -19.50
N ASP A 157 1.99 -10.17 -18.98
CA ASP A 157 3.39 -9.84 -18.65
C ASP A 157 3.51 -8.50 -17.90
N ILE A 158 2.82 -8.38 -16.76
CA ILE A 158 2.78 -7.19 -15.92
C ILE A 158 2.88 -7.58 -14.43
N PRO A 159 3.60 -6.82 -13.58
CA PRO A 159 3.71 -7.16 -12.16
C PRO A 159 2.39 -7.11 -11.41
N PHE A 160 2.20 -8.09 -10.55
CA PHE A 160 1.07 -8.20 -9.63
C PHE A 160 1.46 -7.82 -8.20
N PHE A 161 0.88 -6.72 -7.72
CA PHE A 161 0.97 -6.26 -6.34
C PHE A 161 -0.30 -6.68 -5.58
N LEU A 162 -0.15 -7.60 -4.62
CA LEU A 162 -1.25 -8.00 -3.76
C LEU A 162 -1.15 -7.26 -2.42
N GLU A 163 -2.13 -6.41 -2.15
CA GLU A 163 -2.36 -5.80 -0.85
C GLU A 163 -3.30 -6.67 -0.03
N PHE A 164 -2.94 -6.95 1.22
CA PHE A 164 -3.88 -7.55 2.16
C PHE A 164 -4.02 -6.71 3.42
N VAL A 165 -5.28 -6.58 3.86
CA VAL A 165 -5.66 -5.88 5.09
C VAL A 165 -6.31 -6.89 6.02
N GLY A 166 -5.71 -7.05 7.19
CA GLY A 166 -6.19 -7.95 8.23
C GLY A 166 -7.47 -7.46 8.88
N TYR A 167 -8.33 -8.38 9.29
CA TYR A 167 -9.49 -8.07 10.13
C TYR A 167 -9.87 -9.24 11.03
N GLU A 168 -10.75 -8.98 11.98
CA GLU A 168 -11.41 -9.98 12.81
C GLU A 168 -12.84 -9.52 13.01
N ASP A 169 -13.82 -10.38 12.73
CA ASP A 169 -15.22 -10.01 12.83
C ASP A 169 -15.61 -9.73 14.29
N GLY A 170 -16.34 -8.63 14.49
CA GLY A 170 -16.74 -8.17 15.82
C GLY A 170 -15.65 -7.47 16.63
N VAL A 171 -14.43 -7.32 16.11
CA VAL A 171 -13.33 -6.65 16.81
C VAL A 171 -12.95 -5.33 16.12
N ASP A 172 -12.84 -4.26 16.91
CA ASP A 172 -12.33 -2.97 16.42
C ASP A 172 -10.86 -3.10 16.00
N GLU A 173 -10.58 -2.88 14.71
CA GLU A 173 -9.22 -3.01 14.15
C GLU A 173 -8.23 -1.96 14.72
N LYS A 174 -8.71 -0.96 15.45
CA LYS A 174 -7.86 0.01 16.18
C LYS A 174 -7.69 -0.32 17.65
N GLY A 175 -8.43 -1.29 18.17
CA GLY A 175 -8.46 -1.67 19.58
C GLY A 175 -7.30 -2.56 20.01
N SER A 176 -7.13 -2.67 21.34
CA SER A 176 -6.10 -3.50 21.98
C SER A 176 -6.24 -5.00 21.67
N GLU A 177 -7.48 -5.49 21.53
CA GLU A 177 -7.73 -6.89 21.18
C GLU A 177 -7.20 -7.20 19.78
N PHE A 178 -7.58 -6.40 18.77
CA PHE A 178 -7.08 -6.58 17.42
C PHE A 178 -5.57 -6.36 17.36
N ALA A 179 -5.03 -5.39 18.13
CA ALA A 179 -3.60 -5.18 18.22
C ALA A 179 -2.90 -6.52 18.48
N LYS A 180 -3.28 -7.25 19.54
CA LYS A 180 -2.71 -8.56 19.90
C LYS A 180 -2.82 -9.64 18.80
N LYS A 181 -3.89 -9.63 18.01
CA LYS A 181 -4.11 -10.59 16.91
C LYS A 181 -3.36 -10.23 15.63
N LYS A 182 -3.09 -8.93 15.41
CA LYS A 182 -2.51 -8.39 14.17
C LYS A 182 -1.22 -9.09 13.71
N PRO A 183 -0.23 -9.39 14.57
CA PRO A 183 0.99 -10.06 14.12
C PRO A 183 0.74 -11.41 13.47
N HIS A 184 -0.16 -12.20 14.04
CA HIS A 184 -0.53 -13.52 13.51
C HIS A 184 -1.24 -13.38 12.16
N ILE A 185 -2.23 -12.48 12.07
CA ILE A 185 -2.99 -12.25 10.83
C ILE A 185 -2.06 -11.82 9.69
N VAL A 186 -1.16 -10.84 9.94
CA VAL A 186 -0.20 -10.37 8.92
C VAL A 186 0.77 -11.48 8.53
N THR A 187 1.33 -12.21 9.49
CA THR A 187 2.29 -13.29 9.23
C THR A 187 1.66 -14.41 8.40
N GLU A 188 0.47 -14.87 8.75
CA GLU A 188 -0.19 -15.95 8.00
C GLU A 188 -0.72 -15.50 6.64
N SER A 189 -1.09 -14.23 6.49
CA SER A 189 -1.38 -13.65 5.16
C SER A 189 -0.15 -13.68 4.26
N MET A 190 1.02 -13.27 4.79
CA MET A 190 2.29 -13.34 4.05
C MET A 190 2.68 -14.78 3.71
N ARG A 191 2.54 -15.71 4.67
CA ARG A 191 2.83 -17.14 4.46
C ARG A 191 1.93 -17.75 3.38
N GLU A 192 0.66 -17.37 3.34
CA GLU A 192 -0.27 -17.86 2.33
C GLU A 192 0.10 -17.31 0.95
N PHE A 193 0.09 -15.98 0.80
CA PHE A 193 0.15 -15.36 -0.52
C PHE A 193 1.55 -15.24 -1.11
N THR A 194 2.58 -15.65 -0.38
CA THR A 194 3.91 -15.83 -0.98
C THR A 194 4.00 -17.06 -1.87
N LYS A 195 3.05 -18.00 -1.78
CA LYS A 195 3.04 -19.26 -2.56
C LYS A 195 2.96 -18.98 -4.05
N GLU A 196 3.65 -19.82 -4.81
CA GLU A 196 3.85 -19.63 -6.24
C GLU A 196 2.55 -19.62 -7.06
N ARG A 197 1.56 -20.44 -6.68
CA ARG A 197 0.27 -20.56 -7.39
C ARG A 197 -0.42 -19.21 -7.62
N TYR A 198 -0.28 -18.27 -6.68
CA TYR A 198 -0.94 -16.95 -6.71
C TYR A 198 -0.33 -15.95 -7.69
N GLY A 199 0.89 -16.18 -8.18
CA GLY A 199 1.51 -15.29 -9.18
C GLY A 199 1.83 -13.87 -8.69
N VAL A 200 1.82 -13.65 -7.37
CA VAL A 200 2.17 -12.37 -6.74
C VAL A 200 3.65 -12.06 -6.95
N ASP A 201 3.94 -10.84 -7.41
CA ASP A 201 5.31 -10.35 -7.61
C ASP A 201 5.77 -9.47 -6.45
N VAL A 202 4.86 -8.73 -5.81
CA VAL A 202 5.14 -7.92 -4.61
C VAL A 202 3.96 -7.99 -3.65
N MET A 203 4.22 -8.24 -2.37
CA MET A 203 3.20 -8.14 -1.32
C MET A 203 3.19 -6.73 -0.72
N LYS A 204 2.03 -6.07 -0.69
CA LYS A 204 1.82 -4.82 0.04
C LYS A 204 1.16 -5.16 1.38
N VAL A 205 1.90 -5.00 2.47
CA VAL A 205 1.56 -5.58 3.76
C VAL A 205 1.42 -4.51 4.84
N GLU A 206 0.59 -4.78 5.83
CA GLU A 206 0.54 -3.94 7.03
C GLU A 206 1.81 -4.08 7.87
N ILE A 207 2.12 -3.04 8.64
CA ILE A 207 3.02 -3.19 9.80
C ILE A 207 2.39 -4.23 10.75
N PRO A 208 3.13 -5.28 11.17
CA PRO A 208 2.57 -6.41 11.92
C PRO A 208 2.13 -6.04 13.34
N VAL A 209 2.54 -4.88 13.85
CA VAL A 209 2.16 -4.35 15.17
C VAL A 209 1.44 -3.01 15.04
N ASN A 210 0.60 -2.69 16.03
CA ASN A 210 0.07 -1.35 16.20
C ASN A 210 0.96 -0.58 17.18
N MET A 211 1.68 0.42 16.68
CA MET A 211 2.71 1.15 17.44
C MET A 211 2.16 1.85 18.68
N LYS A 212 0.86 2.19 18.70
CA LYS A 212 0.20 2.77 19.88
C LYS A 212 0.15 1.83 21.08
N PHE A 213 0.32 0.52 20.86
CA PHE A 213 0.33 -0.49 21.91
C PHE A 213 1.72 -1.09 22.18
N VAL A 214 2.78 -0.46 21.65
CA VAL A 214 4.18 -0.84 21.89
C VAL A 214 4.76 0.02 23.00
N GLU A 215 5.02 -0.58 24.16
CA GLU A 215 5.65 0.11 25.29
C GLU A 215 7.03 0.65 24.89
N GLY A 216 7.25 1.95 25.14
CA GLY A 216 8.48 2.66 24.79
C GLY A 216 8.50 3.28 23.39
N ALA A 217 7.46 3.09 22.56
CA ALA A 217 7.30 3.85 21.32
C ALA A 217 6.90 5.30 21.63
N ARG A 218 7.32 6.26 20.80
CA ARG A 218 6.94 7.69 20.93
C ARG A 218 5.44 7.89 20.79
N VAL A 219 4.77 7.07 19.98
CA VAL A 219 3.31 7.11 19.82
C VAL A 219 2.52 6.20 20.78
N TYR A 220 3.18 5.64 21.81
CA TYR A 220 2.54 4.76 22.79
C TYR A 220 1.37 5.47 23.50
N ALA A 221 0.20 4.81 23.51
CA ALA A 221 -1.05 5.38 24.00
C ALA A 221 -1.44 4.92 25.43
N GLY A 222 -0.49 4.36 26.18
CA GLY A 222 -0.68 4.01 27.59
C GLY A 222 -1.25 2.61 27.86
N GLN A 223 -1.66 1.87 26.83
CA GLN A 223 -2.09 0.47 26.96
C GLN A 223 -1.11 -0.47 26.24
N LYS A 224 -0.49 -1.38 27.00
CA LYS A 224 0.52 -2.30 26.46
C LYS A 224 -0.11 -3.54 25.82
N ALA A 225 0.25 -3.80 24.56
CA ALA A 225 0.14 -5.12 23.93
C ALA A 225 1.50 -5.78 23.75
N TYR A 226 2.58 -4.97 23.60
CA TYR A 226 3.94 -5.44 23.31
C TYR A 226 4.97 -4.65 24.10
N SER A 227 6.07 -5.28 24.49
CA SER A 227 7.33 -4.54 24.66
C SER A 227 7.93 -4.15 23.31
N LYS A 228 8.88 -3.21 23.27
CA LYS A 228 9.66 -2.91 22.04
C LYS A 228 10.32 -4.18 21.47
N GLN A 229 10.84 -5.06 22.34
CA GLN A 229 11.48 -6.31 21.92
C GLN A 229 10.49 -7.32 21.31
N ASP A 230 9.28 -7.45 21.87
CA ASP A 230 8.22 -8.28 21.30
C ASP A 230 7.79 -7.75 19.93
N ALA A 231 7.65 -6.43 19.79
CA ALA A 231 7.32 -5.82 18.52
C ALA A 231 8.38 -6.11 17.46
N MET A 232 9.68 -5.99 17.79
CA MET A 232 10.77 -6.36 16.89
C MET A 232 10.76 -7.85 16.52
N LYS A 233 10.34 -8.72 17.45
CA LYS A 233 10.15 -10.15 17.17
C LYS A 233 9.04 -10.36 16.13
N CYS A 234 7.89 -9.70 16.30
CA CYS A 234 6.79 -9.77 15.33
C CYS A 234 7.22 -9.32 13.92
N PHE A 235 8.03 -8.26 13.82
CA PHE A 235 8.62 -7.84 12.55
C PHE A 235 9.46 -8.95 11.89
N ARG A 236 10.34 -9.59 12.66
CA ARG A 236 11.18 -10.69 12.15
C ARG A 236 10.37 -11.91 11.74
N GLU A 237 9.39 -12.30 12.54
CA GLU A 237 8.52 -13.46 12.27
C GLU A 237 7.71 -13.27 10.99
N ALA A 238 7.08 -12.10 10.82
CA ALA A 238 6.32 -11.78 9.61
C ALA A 238 7.23 -11.72 8.36
N ALA A 239 8.43 -11.16 8.48
CA ALA A 239 9.37 -11.11 7.36
C ALA A 239 9.95 -12.48 6.99
N ALA A 240 10.17 -13.37 7.96
CA ALA A 240 10.80 -14.67 7.76
C ALA A 240 9.98 -15.63 6.89
N VAL A 241 8.67 -15.43 6.79
CA VAL A 241 7.79 -16.28 5.96
C VAL A 241 7.70 -15.81 4.51
N ALA A 242 8.20 -14.61 4.19
CA ALA A 242 8.11 -14.03 2.87
C ALA A 242 9.18 -14.60 1.93
N THR A 243 8.77 -15.12 0.78
CA THR A 243 9.68 -15.54 -0.32
C THR A 243 9.60 -14.60 -1.53
N LYS A 244 8.73 -13.60 -1.48
CA LYS A 244 8.57 -12.53 -2.48
C LYS A 244 8.95 -11.19 -1.85
N PRO A 245 9.30 -10.17 -2.66
CA PRO A 245 9.44 -8.82 -2.15
C PRO A 245 8.17 -8.36 -1.44
N PHE A 246 8.36 -7.58 -0.37
CA PHE A 246 7.23 -6.96 0.32
C PHE A 246 7.51 -5.52 0.69
N ILE A 247 6.45 -4.72 0.71
CA ILE A 247 6.47 -3.29 1.02
C ILE A 247 5.42 -2.97 2.05
N TYR A 248 5.68 -1.96 2.88
CA TYR A 248 4.71 -1.57 3.91
C TYR A 248 3.69 -0.55 3.40
N LEU A 249 2.44 -0.73 3.84
CA LEU A 249 1.37 0.25 3.70
C LEU A 249 1.17 1.03 5.02
N SER A 250 0.74 2.29 4.91
CA SER A 250 0.63 3.16 6.11
C SER A 250 -0.67 3.00 6.90
N ALA A 251 -1.65 2.25 6.39
CA ALA A 251 -2.93 1.93 7.07
C ALA A 251 -3.77 3.13 7.57
N GLY A 252 -3.41 4.38 7.26
CA GLY A 252 -4.13 5.57 7.75
C GLY A 252 -3.65 6.13 9.08
N VAL A 253 -2.53 5.61 9.59
CA VAL A 253 -1.80 6.17 10.75
C VAL A 253 -1.17 7.52 10.40
N SER A 254 -0.68 8.25 11.41
CA SER A 254 0.00 9.54 11.20
C SER A 254 1.37 9.35 10.53
N ASN A 255 1.95 10.43 9.99
CA ASN A 255 3.32 10.41 9.47
C ASN A 255 4.32 9.94 10.54
N ALA A 256 4.23 10.50 11.75
CA ALA A 256 5.10 10.17 12.87
C ALA A 256 5.01 8.68 13.27
N GLU A 257 3.79 8.16 13.39
CA GLU A 257 3.56 6.74 13.71
C GLU A 257 4.13 5.82 12.63
N PHE A 258 3.93 6.15 11.35
CA PHE A 258 4.45 5.34 10.25
C PHE A 258 5.98 5.39 10.17
N THR A 259 6.59 6.56 10.30
CA THR A 259 8.06 6.68 10.27
C THR A 259 8.72 5.97 11.44
N GLU A 260 8.10 5.99 12.63
CA GLU A 260 8.57 5.24 13.78
C GLU A 260 8.47 3.72 13.56
N ALA A 261 7.39 3.25 12.93
CA ALA A 261 7.25 1.85 12.56
C ALA A 261 8.34 1.39 11.57
N LEU A 262 8.71 2.24 10.60
CA LEU A 262 9.80 1.94 9.65
C LEU A 262 11.17 1.93 10.34
N GLU A 263 11.42 2.83 11.30
CA GLU A 263 12.62 2.82 12.14
C GLU A 263 12.70 1.51 12.93
N LEU A 264 11.60 1.07 13.55
CA LEU A 264 11.56 -0.20 14.28
C LEU A 264 11.74 -1.42 13.37
N ALA A 265 11.19 -1.40 12.14
CA ALA A 265 11.41 -2.44 11.15
C ALA A 265 12.92 -2.55 10.78
N ALA A 266 13.59 -1.41 10.63
CA ALA A 266 15.02 -1.34 10.36
C ALA A 266 15.85 -1.86 11.53
N GLU A 267 15.55 -1.41 12.76
CA GLU A 267 16.19 -1.90 14.00
C GLU A 267 16.01 -3.42 14.17
N SER A 268 14.89 -3.97 13.68
CA SER A 268 14.59 -5.41 13.74
C SER A 268 15.43 -6.25 12.77
N GLY A 269 16.17 -5.62 11.84
CA GLY A 269 16.96 -6.29 10.80
C GLY A 269 16.12 -6.83 9.64
N VAL A 270 14.88 -6.35 9.48
CA VAL A 270 13.97 -6.82 8.43
C VAL A 270 14.36 -6.25 7.06
N LYS A 271 14.41 -7.12 6.06
CA LYS A 271 14.74 -6.77 4.66
C LYS A 271 13.48 -6.43 3.85
N PHE A 272 12.75 -5.39 4.26
CA PHE A 272 11.62 -4.88 3.48
C PHE A 272 12.10 -4.13 2.23
N ASN A 273 11.26 -4.05 1.19
CA ASN A 273 11.66 -3.54 -0.14
C ASN A 273 11.12 -2.16 -0.49
N GLY A 274 10.54 -1.48 0.51
CA GLY A 274 10.01 -0.13 0.37
C GLY A 274 8.63 0.03 0.97
N VAL A 275 7.88 0.99 0.44
CA VAL A 275 6.54 1.36 0.89
C VAL A 275 5.64 1.71 -0.27
N LEU A 276 4.34 1.57 0.00
CA LEU A 276 3.30 2.22 -0.79
C LEU A 276 2.46 3.06 0.17
N CYS A 277 2.92 4.29 0.40
CA CYS A 277 2.45 5.17 1.48
C CYS A 277 1.44 6.20 0.96
N GLY A 278 0.23 6.21 1.52
CA GLY A 278 -0.81 7.16 1.15
C GLY A 278 -1.10 8.15 2.26
N ARG A 279 -2.11 7.83 3.07
CA ARG A 279 -2.70 8.73 4.08
C ARG A 279 -1.68 9.36 5.04
N ALA A 280 -0.59 8.68 5.37
CA ALA A 280 0.43 9.26 6.25
C ALA A 280 1.19 10.44 5.60
N THR A 281 0.98 10.69 4.30
CA THR A 281 1.59 11.78 3.55
C THR A 281 0.61 12.95 3.32
N TRP A 282 -0.62 12.67 2.90
CA TRP A 282 -1.55 13.71 2.39
C TRP A 282 -2.87 13.86 3.15
N LYS A 283 -3.18 12.97 4.12
CA LYS A 283 -4.50 12.96 4.80
C LYS A 283 -4.82 14.27 5.52
N ASP A 284 -3.82 14.90 6.13
CA ASP A 284 -4.03 16.14 6.89
C ASP A 284 -4.32 17.35 5.98
N GLY A 285 -4.14 17.21 4.67
CA GLY A 285 -4.56 18.19 3.68
C GLY A 285 -6.03 18.08 3.25
N ILE A 286 -6.74 17.00 3.61
CA ILE A 286 -8.19 16.84 3.35
C ILE A 286 -9.00 18.04 3.87
N PRO A 287 -8.89 18.46 5.16
CA PRO A 287 -9.62 19.63 5.65
C PRO A 287 -9.20 20.92 4.97
N ILE A 288 -7.93 21.04 4.53
CA ILE A 288 -7.44 22.22 3.81
C ILE A 288 -8.15 22.31 2.46
N TYR A 289 -8.16 21.23 1.67
CA TYR A 289 -8.88 21.21 0.39
C TYR A 289 -10.37 21.46 0.56
N ALA A 290 -11.01 20.72 1.48
CA ALA A 290 -12.45 20.76 1.66
C ALA A 290 -12.97 22.13 2.12
N LYS A 291 -12.20 22.87 2.93
CA LYS A 291 -12.62 24.15 3.53
C LYS A 291 -12.02 25.39 2.86
N GLN A 292 -10.85 25.26 2.23
CA GLN A 292 -10.08 26.38 1.70
C GLN A 292 -9.79 26.26 0.18
N GLY A 293 -10.15 25.15 -0.44
CA GLY A 293 -10.05 24.94 -1.89
C GLY A 293 -8.69 24.48 -2.40
N ALA A 294 -8.63 24.29 -3.72
CA ALA A 294 -7.51 23.68 -4.44
C ALA A 294 -6.17 24.42 -4.27
N GLU A 295 -6.18 25.76 -4.29
CA GLU A 295 -4.95 26.55 -4.19
C GLU A 295 -4.30 26.43 -2.80
N ALA A 296 -5.10 26.52 -1.74
CA ALA A 296 -4.63 26.32 -0.37
C ALA A 296 -4.09 24.90 -0.16
N PHE A 297 -4.77 23.90 -0.73
CA PHE A 297 -4.30 22.52 -0.67
C PHE A 297 -2.99 22.30 -1.44
N ARG A 298 -2.84 22.89 -2.63
CA ARG A 298 -1.57 22.85 -3.38
C ARG A 298 -0.43 23.45 -2.57
N LYS A 299 -0.65 24.61 -1.93
CA LYS A 299 0.33 25.25 -1.03
C LYS A 299 0.68 24.34 0.15
N TRP A 300 -0.30 23.70 0.76
CA TRP A 300 -0.08 22.74 1.84
C TRP A 300 0.71 21.51 1.38
N LEU A 301 0.41 20.95 0.20
CA LEU A 301 1.16 19.84 -0.36
C LEU A 301 2.62 20.23 -0.64
N ALA A 302 2.85 21.41 -1.21
CA ALA A 302 4.17 21.93 -1.55
C ALA A 302 5.04 22.26 -0.31
N ASP A 303 4.45 22.27 0.89
CA ASP A 303 5.17 22.39 2.14
C ASP A 303 5.06 21.09 2.96
N GLN A 304 3.96 20.94 3.71
CA GLN A 304 3.78 19.82 4.63
C GLN A 304 3.70 18.46 3.91
N GLY A 305 3.09 18.39 2.73
CA GLY A 305 3.05 17.16 1.94
C GLY A 305 4.45 16.68 1.53
N ILE A 306 5.29 17.60 1.05
CA ILE A 306 6.70 17.32 0.68
C ILE A 306 7.51 16.95 1.94
N LYS A 307 7.34 17.65 3.06
CA LYS A 307 7.98 17.27 4.34
C LYS A 307 7.59 15.85 4.75
N ASN A 308 6.31 15.50 4.65
CA ASN A 308 5.82 14.18 5.03
C ASN A 308 6.39 13.06 4.16
N ILE A 309 6.45 13.23 2.82
CA ILE A 309 7.03 12.21 1.94
C ILE A 309 8.56 12.14 2.08
N ALA A 310 9.23 13.28 2.29
CA ALA A 310 10.66 13.32 2.58
C ALA A 310 11.00 12.57 3.88
N ASN A 311 10.18 12.73 4.93
CA ASN A 311 10.34 11.97 6.17
C ASN A 311 10.27 10.46 5.92
N VAL A 312 9.31 10.00 5.13
CA VAL A 312 9.18 8.58 4.75
C VAL A 312 10.41 8.13 3.94
N ASN A 313 10.78 8.88 2.91
CA ASN A 313 11.94 8.57 2.05
C ASN A 313 13.24 8.43 2.84
N GLU A 314 13.45 9.27 3.86
CA GLU A 314 14.62 9.16 4.74
C GLU A 314 14.69 7.81 5.45
N ARG A 315 13.54 7.27 5.89
CA ARG A 315 13.47 5.96 6.56
C ARG A 315 13.60 4.81 5.56
N LEU A 316 13.47 5.05 4.26
CA LEU A 316 13.75 4.04 3.21
C LEU A 316 15.25 3.89 2.92
N ARG A 317 16.14 4.62 3.61
CA ARG A 317 17.59 4.33 3.55
C ARG A 317 17.94 2.93 4.05
N SER A 318 17.17 2.40 5.01
CA SER A 318 17.32 1.02 5.51
C SER A 318 16.61 -0.04 4.66
N ALA A 319 15.74 0.37 3.72
CA ALA A 319 15.06 -0.56 2.83
C ALA A 319 16.06 -1.24 1.88
N THR A 320 15.76 -2.48 1.52
CA THR A 320 16.62 -3.36 0.73
C THR A 320 16.11 -3.54 -0.69
N SER A 321 17.03 -3.70 -1.64
CA SER A 321 16.68 -3.88 -3.04
C SER A 321 15.91 -5.18 -3.30
N TRP A 322 14.80 -5.11 -4.04
CA TRP A 322 14.06 -6.31 -4.45
C TRP A 322 14.84 -7.21 -5.41
N HIS A 323 15.87 -6.68 -6.08
CA HIS A 323 16.74 -7.44 -7.00
C HIS A 323 17.32 -8.70 -6.34
N SER A 324 17.70 -8.59 -5.05
CA SER A 324 18.29 -9.69 -4.29
C SER A 324 17.37 -10.91 -4.17
N ILE A 325 16.05 -10.69 -4.12
CA ILE A 325 15.05 -11.75 -3.98
C ILE A 325 14.87 -12.50 -5.32
N TYR A 326 14.95 -11.77 -6.43
CA TYR A 326 14.89 -12.34 -7.78
C TYR A 326 16.25 -12.73 -8.36
N GLN A 327 17.32 -12.71 -7.56
CA GLN A 327 18.69 -13.06 -7.96
C GLN A 327 19.20 -12.25 -9.16
N LEU A 328 18.81 -10.98 -9.24
CA LEU A 328 19.29 -10.05 -10.26
C LEU A 328 20.51 -9.32 -9.72
N GLN A 329 21.51 -9.12 -10.58
CA GLN A 329 22.60 -8.19 -10.26
C GLN A 329 22.04 -6.76 -10.28
N PRO A 330 22.36 -5.91 -9.28
CA PRO A 330 22.07 -4.49 -9.36
C PRO A 330 22.66 -3.95 -10.66
N ALA A 331 21.91 -3.10 -11.38
CA ALA A 331 22.52 -2.36 -12.48
C ALA A 331 23.71 -1.58 -11.90
N MET A 332 24.93 -1.84 -12.38
CA MET A 332 26.07 -1.01 -12.00
C MET A 332 25.69 0.43 -12.35
N ALA A 333 25.66 1.30 -11.34
CA ALA A 333 25.45 2.73 -11.56
C ALA A 333 26.49 3.15 -12.62
N GLY A 334 26.00 3.59 -13.77
CA GLY A 334 26.84 3.92 -14.92
C GLY A 334 27.88 4.96 -14.54
N ALA A 335 29.09 4.74 -15.07
CA ALA A 335 30.19 5.69 -15.11
C ALA A 335 29.82 6.98 -15.85
#